data_AF-A0A2N9FMP7-F1
#
_entry.id   AF-A0A2N9FMP7-F1
#
_cell.length_a   1.000
_cell.length_b   1.000
_cell.length_c   1.000
_cell.angle_alpha   90.00
_cell.angle_beta   90.00
_cell.angle_gamma   90.00
#
_symmetry.space_group_name_H-M   'P 1'
#
loop_
_entity.id
_entity.type
_entity.pdbx_description
1 polymer ?
#
loop_
_entity_poly.entity_id
_entity_poly.type
_entity_poly.pdbx_seq_one_letter_code
_entity_poly.pdbx_strand_id
1 'polypeptide(L)'
;MAEELQIAMLRAELLHTLSNWGDYSTYDGSYDPRTYSGKLDTLELQRVRLDTMTAELALSRARETNRDFDTVMMEVELEVMRCLGRILAKTLDPVFMGSMEVVIEEDGLVCGVCQEDMDVGDEGRMLKCMHKFHSDCIVKWLKNNATCPLCRYQVQFKEFELKI
;
A
#
# COMPACT_ATOMS: atom_id res chain seq x y z
N MET A 1 -10.43 5.21 16.89
CA MET A 1 -9.91 5.68 15.59
C MET A 1 -8.40 5.54 15.44
N ALA A 2 -7.58 5.86 16.46
CA ALA A 2 -6.12 5.80 16.34
C ALA A 2 -5.56 4.36 16.32
N GLU A 3 -6.14 3.46 17.12
CA GLU A 3 -5.66 2.08 17.26
C GLU A 3 -6.00 1.23 16.02
N GLU A 4 -7.18 1.41 15.44
CA GLU A 4 -7.60 0.75 14.20
C GLU A 4 -6.70 1.13 13.03
N LEU A 5 -6.30 2.41 12.97
CA LEU A 5 -5.38 2.91 11.96
C LEU A 5 -3.99 2.28 12.14
N GLN A 6 -3.50 2.17 13.38
CA GLN A 6 -2.23 1.53 13.67
C GLN A 6 -2.23 0.04 13.27
N ILE A 7 -3.28 -0.71 13.62
CA ILE A 7 -3.44 -2.12 13.22
C ILE A 7 -3.46 -2.22 11.69
N ALA A 8 -4.19 -1.32 11.01
CA ALA A 8 -4.28 -1.30 9.55
C ALA A 8 -2.93 -0.99 8.87
N MET A 9 -2.12 -0.08 9.43
CA MET A 9 -0.78 0.22 8.91
C MET A 9 0.14 -1.00 8.99
N LEU A 10 0.20 -1.66 10.16
CA LEU A 10 1.02 -2.85 10.33
C LEU A 10 0.53 -4.03 9.48
N ARG A 11 -0.79 -4.16 9.28
CA ARG A 11 -1.36 -5.13 8.31
C ARG A 11 -0.92 -4.83 6.88
N ALA A 12 -0.85 -3.55 6.48
CA ALA A 12 -0.37 -3.16 5.15
C ALA A 12 1.13 -3.49 4.96
N GLU A 13 1.97 -3.25 5.96
CA GLU A 13 3.40 -3.61 5.95
C GLU A 13 3.60 -5.13 5.81
N LEU A 14 2.85 -5.93 6.57
CA LEU A 14 2.87 -7.38 6.47
C LEU A 14 2.46 -7.83 5.06
N LEU A 15 1.37 -7.27 4.51
CA LEU A 15 0.92 -7.58 3.15
C LEU A 15 1.98 -7.22 2.09
N HIS A 16 2.68 -6.10 2.25
CA HIS A 16 3.78 -5.73 1.35
C HIS A 16 4.94 -6.73 1.40
N THR A 17 5.28 -7.21 2.59
CA THR A 17 6.34 -8.20 2.78
C THR A 17 5.94 -9.55 2.19
N LEU A 18 4.67 -9.95 2.35
CA LEU A 18 4.11 -11.15 1.74
C LEU A 18 3.97 -11.04 0.22
N SER A 19 3.67 -9.87 -0.35
CA SER A 19 3.61 -9.70 -1.81
C SER A 19 4.99 -9.79 -2.47
N ASN A 20 6.04 -9.43 -1.73
CA ASN A 20 7.43 -9.49 -2.18
C ASN A 20 8.13 -10.78 -1.71
N TRP A 21 7.37 -11.86 -1.48
CA TRP A 21 7.88 -13.12 -0.94
C TRP A 21 9.12 -13.64 -1.68
N GLY A 22 9.23 -13.42 -2.99
CA GLY A 22 10.40 -13.82 -3.79
C GLY A 22 11.74 -13.19 -3.37
N ASP A 23 11.73 -12.00 -2.76
CA ASP A 23 12.93 -11.28 -2.34
C ASP A 23 13.36 -11.62 -0.89
N TYR A 24 12.44 -12.17 -0.08
CA TYR A 24 12.65 -12.43 1.35
C TYR A 24 12.53 -13.91 1.74
N SER A 25 12.03 -14.77 0.85
CA SER A 25 11.81 -16.18 1.12
C SER A 25 13.09 -16.99 0.93
N THR A 26 13.62 -17.53 2.03
CA THR A 26 14.63 -18.61 2.02
C THR A 26 14.00 -20.01 1.85
N TYR A 27 12.69 -20.08 1.62
CA TYR A 27 11.94 -21.34 1.50
C TYR A 27 12.26 -22.04 0.17
N ASP A 28 12.90 -23.20 0.25
CA ASP A 28 13.37 -24.02 -0.88
C ASP A 28 12.38 -25.13 -1.29
N GLY A 29 11.20 -25.18 -0.67
CA GLY A 29 10.21 -26.22 -0.93
C GLY A 29 10.43 -27.54 -0.18
N SER A 30 11.38 -27.60 0.77
CA SER A 30 11.63 -28.80 1.59
C SER A 30 10.72 -28.95 2.82
N TYR A 31 9.80 -28.00 3.04
CA TYR A 31 8.95 -27.95 4.24
C TYR A 31 7.84 -29.00 4.24
N ASP A 32 7.85 -29.85 5.26
CA ASP A 32 6.76 -30.77 5.60
C ASP A 32 5.97 -30.22 6.81
N PRO A 33 4.70 -29.80 6.62
CA PRO A 33 3.84 -29.26 7.68
C PRO A 33 3.65 -30.19 8.89
N ARG A 34 3.91 -31.50 8.74
CA ARG A 34 3.72 -32.51 9.79
C ARG A 34 4.91 -32.64 10.74
N THR A 35 6.04 -32.03 10.44
CA THR A 35 7.30 -32.14 11.22
C THR A 35 7.58 -30.93 12.10
N TYR A 36 6.58 -30.04 12.27
CA TYR A 36 6.71 -28.75 12.94
C TYR A 36 7.20 -28.88 14.39
N SER A 37 8.40 -28.38 14.66
CA SER A 37 9.09 -28.44 15.97
C SER A 37 8.89 -27.19 16.84
N GLY A 38 7.91 -26.34 16.53
CA GLY A 38 7.41 -25.34 17.48
C GLY A 38 8.05 -23.97 17.45
N LYS A 39 8.51 -23.47 16.28
CA LYS A 39 8.82 -22.04 16.12
C LYS A 39 8.05 -21.48 14.94
N LEU A 40 7.11 -20.59 15.24
CA LEU A 40 6.45 -19.75 14.23
C LEU A 40 7.57 -18.93 13.56
N ASP A 41 7.53 -18.83 12.23
CA ASP A 41 8.41 -17.89 11.56
C ASP A 41 8.04 -16.44 11.93
N THR A 42 8.89 -15.49 11.57
CA THR A 42 8.72 -14.08 11.95
C THR A 42 7.44 -13.46 11.39
N LEU A 43 6.98 -13.89 10.22
CA LEU A 43 5.79 -13.35 9.55
C LEU A 43 4.51 -13.94 10.16
N GLU A 44 4.53 -15.23 10.49
CA GLU A 44 3.49 -15.91 11.24
C GLU A 44 3.33 -15.29 12.65
N LEU A 45 4.44 -14.98 13.34
CA LEU A 45 4.41 -14.24 14.61
C LEU A 45 3.81 -12.84 14.45
N GLN A 46 4.14 -12.12 13.38
CA GLN A 46 3.57 -10.81 13.09
C GLN A 46 2.06 -10.90 12.81
N ARG A 47 1.60 -11.92 12.07
CA ARG A 47 0.16 -12.15 11.83
C ARG A 47 -0.58 -12.40 13.15
N VAL A 48 -0.09 -13.34 13.96
CA VAL A 48 -0.67 -13.66 15.29
C VAL A 48 -0.71 -12.42 16.19
N ARG A 49 0.34 -11.60 16.16
CA ARG A 49 0.38 -10.33 16.92
C ARG A 49 -0.74 -9.38 16.47
N LEU A 50 -0.98 -9.23 15.17
CA LEU A 50 -2.03 -8.34 14.65
C LEU A 50 -3.43 -8.82 15.00
N ASP A 51 -3.64 -10.14 14.97
CA ASP A 51 -4.91 -10.74 15.40
C ASP A 51 -5.15 -10.52 16.90
N THR A 52 -4.10 -10.68 17.71
CA THR A 52 -4.14 -10.41 19.15
C THR A 52 -4.46 -8.95 19.44
N MET A 53 -3.79 -8.00 18.78
CA MET A 53 -4.07 -6.56 18.93
C MET A 53 -5.53 -6.22 18.57
N THR A 54 -6.05 -6.84 17.50
CA THR A 54 -7.45 -6.64 17.08
C THR A 54 -8.42 -7.15 18.14
N ALA A 55 -8.14 -8.32 18.72
CA ALA A 55 -8.94 -8.91 19.78
C ALA A 55 -8.90 -8.12 21.08
N GLU A 56 -7.74 -7.60 21.47
CA GLU A 56 -7.59 -6.75 22.65
C GLU A 56 -8.41 -5.46 22.54
N LEU A 57 -8.39 -4.82 21.36
CA LEU A 57 -9.20 -3.63 21.08
C LEU A 57 -10.71 -3.95 21.14
N ALA A 58 -11.12 -5.05 20.51
CA ALA A 58 -12.51 -5.51 20.57
C ALA A 58 -12.95 -5.79 22.02
N LEU A 59 -12.09 -6.41 22.82
CA LEU A 59 -12.35 -6.70 24.22
C LEU A 59 -12.49 -5.43 25.07
N SER A 60 -11.62 -4.43 24.87
CA SER A 60 -11.73 -3.15 25.59
C SER A 60 -13.07 -2.48 25.30
N ARG A 61 -13.44 -2.39 24.01
CA ARG A 61 -14.71 -1.77 23.59
C ARG A 61 -15.93 -2.54 24.05
N ALA A 62 -15.90 -3.86 24.00
CA ALA A 62 -17.00 -4.70 24.49
C ALA A 62 -17.23 -4.47 25.98
N ARG A 63 -16.15 -4.33 26.78
CA ARG A 63 -16.24 -3.99 28.21
C ARG A 63 -16.76 -2.58 28.44
N GLU A 64 -16.25 -1.59 27.73
CA GLU A 64 -16.66 -0.18 27.86
C GLU A 64 -18.12 0.05 27.48
N THR A 65 -18.58 -0.62 26.42
CA THR A 65 -19.95 -0.48 25.91
C THR A 65 -20.92 -1.51 26.49
N ASN A 66 -20.42 -2.46 27.28
CA ASN A 66 -21.16 -3.61 27.82
C ASN A 66 -21.95 -4.36 26.73
N ARG A 67 -21.28 -4.62 25.61
CA ARG A 67 -21.84 -5.33 24.44
C ARG A 67 -21.21 -6.71 24.31
N ASP A 68 -21.90 -7.56 23.55
CA ASP A 68 -21.37 -8.87 23.16
C ASP A 68 -20.03 -8.74 22.41
N PHE A 69 -19.08 -9.59 22.79
CA PHE A 69 -17.70 -9.52 22.27
C PHE A 69 -17.65 -9.84 20.77
N ASP A 70 -18.36 -10.87 20.32
CA ASP A 70 -18.32 -11.29 18.93
C ASP A 70 -18.85 -10.19 18.00
N THR A 71 -19.92 -9.52 18.43
CA THR A 71 -20.47 -8.36 17.72
C THR A 71 -19.46 -7.22 17.61
N VAL A 72 -18.79 -6.87 18.71
CA VAL A 72 -17.79 -5.78 18.73
C VAL A 72 -16.52 -6.16 17.97
N MET A 73 -16.11 -7.43 17.99
CA MET A 73 -15.01 -7.95 17.19
C MET A 73 -15.27 -7.72 15.71
N MET A 74 -16.46 -8.11 15.22
CA MET A 74 -16.84 -7.89 13.82
C MET A 74 -16.79 -6.41 13.45
N GLU A 75 -17.25 -5.52 14.33
CA GLU A 75 -17.20 -4.06 14.10
C GLU A 75 -15.76 -3.53 14.01
N VAL A 76 -14.90 -3.92 14.96
CA VAL A 76 -13.48 -3.54 14.96
C VAL A 76 -12.77 -4.07 13.72
N GLU A 77 -13.01 -5.32 13.35
CA GLU A 77 -12.47 -5.89 12.12
C GLU A 77 -12.89 -5.09 10.88
N LEU A 78 -14.17 -4.70 10.79
CA LEU A 78 -14.69 -3.89 9.69
C LEU A 78 -14.03 -2.51 9.64
N GLU A 79 -13.82 -1.88 10.79
CA GLU A 79 -13.13 -0.59 10.89
C GLU A 79 -11.66 -0.67 10.50
N VAL A 80 -10.94 -1.69 10.97
CA VAL A 80 -9.56 -1.98 10.59
C VAL A 80 -9.48 -2.23 9.08
N MET A 81 -10.36 -3.06 8.53
CA MET A 81 -10.41 -3.36 7.10
C MET A 81 -10.71 -2.13 6.26
N ARG A 82 -11.57 -1.23 6.74
CA ARG A 82 -11.84 0.04 6.07
C ARG A 82 -10.62 0.96 6.07
N CYS A 83 -9.86 1.00 7.18
CA CYS A 83 -8.61 1.76 7.24
C CYS A 83 -7.57 1.15 6.31
N LEU A 84 -7.43 -0.18 6.31
CA LEU A 84 -6.52 -0.92 5.44
C LEU A 84 -6.86 -0.66 3.96
N GLY A 85 -8.13 -0.73 3.58
CA GLY A 85 -8.58 -0.43 2.22
C GLY A 85 -8.19 0.97 1.76
N ARG A 86 -8.25 1.98 2.64
CA ARG A 86 -7.78 3.35 2.33
C ARG A 86 -6.27 3.43 2.15
N ILE A 87 -5.51 2.72 2.99
CA ILE A 87 -4.04 2.67 2.89
C ILE A 87 -3.66 2.02 1.57
N LEU A 88 -4.22 0.84 1.29
CA LEU A 88 -3.94 0.10 0.06
C LEU A 88 -4.43 0.83 -1.19
N ALA A 89 -5.54 1.56 -1.13
CA ALA A 89 -6.01 2.38 -2.25
C ALA A 89 -4.98 3.46 -2.66
N LYS A 90 -4.24 4.03 -1.71
CA LYS A 90 -3.15 4.97 -2.04
C LYS A 90 -1.97 4.27 -2.70
N THR A 91 -1.70 3.01 -2.39
CA THR A 91 -0.61 2.26 -3.03
C THR A 91 -1.02 1.65 -4.37
N LEU A 92 -2.32 1.36 -4.54
CA LEU A 92 -2.92 0.78 -5.73
C LEU A 92 -3.45 1.81 -6.71
N ASP A 93 -3.45 3.10 -6.35
CA ASP A 93 -3.90 4.16 -7.25
C ASP A 93 -3.07 4.08 -8.53
N PRO A 94 -3.71 3.96 -9.72
CA PRO A 94 -3.00 3.87 -10.98
C PRO A 94 -2.04 5.04 -11.22
N VAL A 95 -2.32 6.20 -10.61
CA VAL A 95 -1.46 7.37 -10.61
C VAL A 95 -0.13 7.10 -9.89
N PHE A 96 -0.18 6.37 -8.77
CA PHE A 96 0.96 6.12 -7.88
C PHE A 96 1.72 4.84 -8.26
N MET A 97 1.06 3.83 -8.84
CA MET A 97 1.71 2.57 -9.24
C MET A 97 2.74 2.73 -10.38
N GLY A 98 2.65 3.80 -11.17
CA GLY A 98 3.54 4.07 -12.30
C GLY A 98 4.41 5.32 -12.17
N SER A 99 4.43 5.97 -11.00
CA SER A 99 5.21 7.18 -10.75
C SER A 99 5.91 7.15 -9.38
N MET A 100 7.12 7.68 -9.31
CA MET A 100 7.90 7.81 -8.07
C MET A 100 7.99 9.28 -7.67
N GLU A 101 7.83 9.59 -6.38
CA GLU A 101 8.10 10.94 -5.87
C GLU A 101 9.58 11.26 -5.97
N VAL A 102 9.89 12.46 -6.43
CA VAL A 102 11.24 12.96 -6.62
C VAL A 102 11.29 14.42 -6.20
N VAL A 103 12.41 14.83 -5.61
CA VAL A 103 12.73 16.25 -5.45
C VAL A 103 13.48 16.69 -6.70
N ILE A 104 13.15 17.87 -7.22
CA ILE A 104 13.84 18.39 -8.39
C ILE A 104 15.22 18.89 -7.98
N GLU A 105 16.27 18.29 -8.55
CA GLU A 105 17.67 18.59 -8.24
C GLU A 105 18.35 19.46 -9.32
N GLU A 106 17.69 19.65 -10.46
CA GLU A 106 18.25 20.35 -11.63
C GLU A 106 17.34 21.51 -12.02
N ASP A 107 17.93 22.69 -12.26
CA ASP A 107 17.22 23.84 -12.82
C ASP A 107 16.94 23.66 -14.32
N GLY A 108 15.91 24.32 -14.84
CA GLY A 108 15.58 24.33 -16.27
C GLY A 108 14.74 23.14 -16.75
N LEU A 109 14.14 22.40 -15.82
CA LEU A 109 13.10 21.42 -16.13
C LEU A 109 11.77 22.16 -16.37
N VAL A 110 11.06 21.78 -17.42
CA VAL A 110 9.73 22.32 -17.73
C VAL A 110 8.70 21.23 -17.57
N CYS A 111 7.62 21.51 -16.83
CA CYS A 111 6.54 20.56 -16.68
C CYS A 111 5.76 20.43 -17.99
N GLY A 112 5.79 19.25 -18.62
CA GLY A 112 5.05 18.98 -19.87
C GLY A 112 3.52 18.99 -19.77
N VAL A 113 2.94 19.32 -18.61
CA VAL A 113 1.49 19.42 -18.38
C VAL A 113 1.04 20.87 -18.25
N CYS A 114 1.63 21.65 -17.33
CA CYS A 114 1.29 23.08 -17.16
C CYS A 114 2.16 24.02 -18.01
N GLN A 115 3.26 23.53 -18.59
CA GLN A 115 4.24 24.30 -19.35
C GLN A 115 4.97 25.39 -18.53
N GLU A 116 4.99 25.23 -17.21
CA GLU A 116 5.74 26.08 -16.28
C GLU A 116 7.07 25.41 -15.90
N ASP A 117 8.05 26.24 -15.55
CA ASP A 117 9.33 25.79 -15.02
C ASP A 117 9.14 25.06 -13.67
N MET A 118 10.00 24.08 -13.42
CA MET A 118 10.09 23.33 -12.18
C MET A 118 11.38 23.74 -11.48
N ASP A 119 11.26 24.30 -10.28
CA ASP A 119 12.40 24.84 -9.54
C ASP A 119 13.10 23.75 -8.72
N VAL A 120 14.41 23.94 -8.46
CA VAL A 120 15.15 23.05 -7.56
C VAL A 120 14.54 23.10 -6.16
N GLY A 121 14.24 21.92 -5.63
CA GLY A 121 13.55 21.73 -4.35
C GLY A 121 12.05 21.47 -4.50
N ASP A 122 11.46 21.62 -5.69
CA ASP A 122 10.05 21.31 -5.90
C ASP A 122 9.73 19.83 -5.77
N GLU A 123 8.52 19.54 -5.29
CA GLU A 123 7.98 18.19 -5.23
C GLU A 123 7.46 17.75 -6.61
N GLY A 124 8.21 16.86 -7.23
CA GLY A 124 7.90 16.28 -8.52
C GLY A 124 7.49 14.81 -8.44
N ARG A 125 7.01 14.30 -9.56
CA ARG A 125 6.83 12.87 -9.80
C ARG A 125 7.48 12.48 -11.12
N MET A 126 8.21 11.36 -11.08
CA MET A 126 8.89 10.78 -12.23
C MET A 126 8.18 9.50 -12.67
N LEU A 127 7.83 9.42 -13.95
CA LEU A 127 7.29 8.18 -14.54
C LEU A 127 8.40 7.17 -14.85
N LYS A 128 8.05 5.90 -15.07
CA LYS A 128 9.01 4.85 -15.51
C LYS A 128 9.74 5.17 -16.83
N CYS A 129 9.19 6.07 -17.64
CA CYS A 129 9.84 6.59 -18.84
C CYS A 129 10.81 7.75 -18.57
N MET A 130 11.18 7.99 -17.30
CA MET A 130 12.11 9.02 -16.80
C MET A 130 11.67 10.49 -16.96
N HIS A 131 10.47 10.74 -17.47
CA HIS A 131 9.92 12.09 -17.53
C HIS A 131 9.43 12.56 -16.15
N LYS A 132 9.82 13.78 -15.78
CA LYS A 132 9.48 14.45 -14.52
C LYS A 132 8.38 15.49 -14.75
N PHE A 133 7.50 15.66 -13.77
CA PHE A 133 6.40 16.63 -13.76
C PHE A 133 6.15 17.11 -12.33
N HIS A 134 5.50 18.26 -12.14
CA HIS A 134 4.91 18.61 -10.84
C HIS A 134 4.00 17.49 -10.35
N SER A 135 4.10 17.14 -9.06
CA SER A 135 3.32 16.06 -8.44
C SER A 135 1.82 16.21 -8.74
N ASP A 136 1.26 17.40 -8.51
CA ASP A 136 -0.16 17.70 -8.75
C ASP A 136 -0.57 17.61 -10.23
N CYS A 137 0.30 18.06 -11.13
CA CYS A 137 0.00 18.09 -12.56
C CYS A 137 -0.13 16.68 -13.13
N ILE A 138 0.85 15.81 -12.83
CA ILE A 138 0.81 14.44 -13.35
C ILE A 138 -0.26 13.61 -12.67
N VAL A 139 -0.55 13.86 -11.38
CA VAL A 139 -1.67 13.21 -10.68
C VAL A 139 -3.00 13.54 -11.36
N LYS A 140 -3.25 14.81 -11.68
CA LYS A 140 -4.47 15.23 -12.39
C LYS A 140 -4.55 14.62 -13.79
N TRP A 141 -3.43 14.54 -14.51
CA TRP A 141 -3.38 13.94 -15.84
C TRP A 141 -3.70 12.45 -15.82
N LEU A 142 -3.07 11.70 -14.90
CA LEU A 142 -3.17 10.25 -14.81
C LEU A 142 -4.54 9.74 -14.35
N LYS A 143 -5.36 10.60 -13.73
CA LYS A 143 -6.77 10.30 -13.43
C LYS A 143 -7.62 10.06 -14.68
N ASN A 144 -7.27 10.72 -15.79
CA ASN A 144 -8.04 10.65 -17.04
C ASN A 144 -7.28 9.94 -18.16
N ASN A 145 -5.95 9.81 -18.06
CA ASN A 145 -5.10 9.28 -19.12
C ASN A 145 -4.10 8.28 -18.54
N ALA A 146 -3.97 7.09 -19.14
CA ALA A 146 -3.01 6.08 -18.69
C ALA A 146 -1.62 6.21 -19.37
N THR A 147 -1.26 7.39 -19.88
CA THR A 147 -0.06 7.60 -20.71
C THR A 147 0.74 8.84 -20.31
N CYS A 148 2.05 8.79 -20.54
CA CYS A 148 2.93 9.95 -20.37
C CYS A 148 2.56 11.10 -21.32
N PRO A 149 2.40 12.35 -20.83
CA PRO A 149 2.13 13.52 -21.68
C PRO A 149 3.18 13.76 -22.78
N LEU A 150 4.44 13.43 -22.51
CA LEU A 150 5.57 13.72 -23.41
C LEU A 150 5.82 12.63 -24.44
N CYS A 151 5.82 11.36 -24.01
CA CYS A 151 6.21 10.24 -24.89
C CYS A 151 5.11 9.20 -25.11
N ARG A 152 3.92 9.39 -24.53
CA ARG A 152 2.78 8.45 -24.60
C ARG A 152 3.05 7.05 -24.06
N TYR A 153 4.16 6.84 -23.35
CA TYR A 153 4.46 5.59 -22.64
C TYR A 153 3.30 5.24 -21.70
N GLN A 154 2.85 3.99 -21.74
CA GLN A 154 1.71 3.52 -20.96
C GLN A 154 2.12 3.27 -19.51
N VAL A 155 1.47 3.98 -18.58
CA VAL A 155 1.83 4.00 -17.15
C VAL A 155 1.18 2.85 -16.38
N GLN A 156 0.03 2.35 -16.87
CA GLN A 156 -0.69 1.22 -16.29
C GLN A 156 -0.31 -0.10 -16.95
N PHE A 157 -0.18 -1.16 -16.15
CA PHE A 157 -0.28 -2.53 -16.65
C PHE A 157 -1.76 -2.81 -16.94
N LYS A 158 -2.06 -3.38 -18.11
CA LYS A 158 -3.40 -3.93 -18.38
C LYS A 158 -3.74 -4.89 -17.24
N GLU A 159 -4.98 -4.81 -16.75
CA GLU A 159 -5.57 -5.79 -15.84
C GLU A 159 -5.09 -7.20 -16.23
N PHE A 160 -4.70 -8.00 -15.24
CA PHE A 160 -4.69 -9.44 -15.43
C PHE A 160 -6.08 -9.81 -15.94
N GLU A 161 -6.19 -10.11 -17.23
CA GLU A 161 -7.32 -10.86 -17.75
C GLU A 161 -7.32 -12.17 -16.97
N LEU A 162 -8.12 -12.21 -15.90
CA LEU A 162 -8.54 -13.46 -15.30
C LEU A 162 -9.36 -14.13 -16.40
N LYS A 163 -8.68 -14.97 -17.18
CA LYS A 163 -9.33 -15.98 -18.02
C LYS A 163 -9.96 -16.96 -17.04
N ILE A 164 -11.19 -16.64 -16.66
CA ILE A 164 -12.14 -17.55 -16.01
C ILE A 164 -12.49 -18.64 -17.02
#